data_AF-K1UB42-F1
#
_entry.id   AF-K1UB42-F1
#
_cell.length_a   1.000
_cell.length_b   1.000
_cell.length_c   1.000
_cell.angle_alpha   90.00
_cell.angle_beta   90.00
_cell.angle_gamma   90.00
#
_symmetry.space_group_name_H-M   'P 1'
#
loop_
_entity.id
_entity.type
_entity.pdbx_description
1 polymer ?
#
loop_
_entity_poly.entity_id
_entity_poly.type
_entity_poly.pdbx_seq_one_letter_code
_entity_poly.pdbx_strand_id
1 'polypeptide(L)'
;MVIFPAVFSVGIEPSSGPSLVFITLPSVFNGMPLSMVWSSVFFLLLVVAALTSTISLHEVVTAYLHEEWHLSRRAAAWATTAGTAALAALASLSVGVLNGWKIFGLNLFDALDYLTANIMLPIGGLLTCIFVGWVLDRQTLRDQITNHGVLPFRIYRVLIVLLR
;
A
#
# COMPACT_ATOMS: atom_id res chain seq x y z
N MET A 1 -11.75 -9.44 6.06
CA MET A 1 -11.52 -9.91 7.45
C MET A 1 -11.95 -11.37 7.57
N VAL A 2 -11.12 -12.32 7.11
CA VAL A 2 -11.38 -13.78 7.19
C VAL A 2 -10.27 -14.53 7.94
N ILE A 3 -9.11 -13.88 8.14
CA ILE A 3 -7.91 -14.49 8.70
C ILE A 3 -8.03 -14.71 10.21
N PHE A 4 -8.66 -13.79 10.96
CA PHE A 4 -8.71 -13.87 12.43
C PHE A 4 -9.41 -15.12 12.98
N PRO A 5 -10.60 -15.54 12.51
CA PRO A 5 -11.22 -16.80 12.96
C PRO A 5 -10.33 -18.03 12.71
N ALA A 6 -9.60 -18.03 11.59
CA ALA A 6 -8.70 -19.11 11.24
C ALA A 6 -7.43 -19.13 12.11
N VAL A 7 -6.87 -17.96 12.42
CA VAL A 7 -5.75 -17.79 13.38
C VAL A 7 -6.14 -18.32 14.77
N PHE A 8 -7.32 -17.95 15.27
CA PHE A 8 -7.82 -18.43 16.55
C PHE A 8 -8.13 -19.94 16.56
N SER A 9 -8.56 -20.50 15.41
CA SER A 9 -8.81 -21.94 15.28
C SER A 9 -7.54 -22.79 15.27
N VAL A 10 -6.39 -22.23 14.85
CA VAL A 10 -5.10 -22.93 14.76
C VAL A 10 -4.22 -22.65 16.00
N GLY A 11 -4.65 -21.76 16.89
CA GLY A 11 -3.92 -21.43 18.12
C GLY A 11 -2.66 -20.59 17.89
N ILE A 12 -2.58 -19.91 16.75
CA ILE A 12 -1.45 -19.01 16.43
C ILE A 12 -1.75 -17.63 17.03
N GLU A 13 -0.76 -17.00 17.67
CA GLU A 13 -0.93 -15.66 18.21
C GLU A 13 -0.99 -14.63 17.05
N PRO A 14 -2.00 -13.74 17.01
CA PRO A 14 -2.18 -12.77 15.91
C PRO A 14 -1.10 -11.67 15.85
N SER A 15 -0.06 -11.74 16.69
CA SER A 15 1.01 -10.76 16.85
C SER A 15 2.19 -10.92 15.87
N SER A 16 2.20 -11.96 15.01
CA SER A 16 3.36 -12.30 14.15
C SER A 16 3.54 -11.44 12.89
N GLY A 17 2.83 -10.32 12.77
CA GLY A 17 3.01 -9.37 11.65
C GLY A 17 2.75 -9.95 10.25
N PRO A 18 3.40 -9.43 9.19
CA PRO A 18 3.17 -9.82 7.79
C PRO A 18 3.39 -11.31 7.50
N SER A 19 4.26 -11.98 8.27
CA SER A 19 4.56 -13.41 8.13
C SER A 19 3.39 -14.31 8.52
N LEU A 20 2.41 -13.79 9.27
CA LEU A 20 1.27 -14.56 9.79
C LEU A 20 0.45 -15.23 8.68
N VAL A 21 0.29 -14.57 7.53
CA VAL A 21 -0.45 -15.11 6.38
C VAL A 21 0.24 -16.36 5.81
N PHE A 22 1.58 -16.34 5.78
CA PHE A 22 2.42 -17.42 5.25
C PHE A 22 2.53 -18.62 6.20
N ILE A 23 2.15 -18.46 7.47
CA ILE A 23 2.16 -19.55 8.47
C ILE A 23 0.73 -20.07 8.68
N THR A 24 -0.21 -19.16 8.93
CA THR A 24 -1.58 -19.51 9.30
C THR A 24 -2.33 -20.14 8.15
N LEU A 25 -2.31 -19.55 6.96
CA LEU A 25 -3.14 -20.05 5.86
C LEU A 25 -2.70 -21.44 5.37
N PRO A 26 -1.40 -21.75 5.21
CA PRO A 26 -0.98 -23.13 4.93
C PRO A 26 -1.37 -24.11 6.02
N SER A 27 -1.35 -23.69 7.30
CA SER A 27 -1.79 -24.55 8.41
C SER A 27 -3.29 -24.86 8.34
N VAL A 28 -4.11 -23.85 8.01
CA VAL A 28 -5.56 -24.03 7.78
C VAL A 28 -5.82 -24.97 6.60
N PHE A 29 -5.10 -24.78 5.49
CA PHE A 29 -5.26 -25.64 4.31
C PHE A 29 -4.83 -27.09 4.58
N ASN A 30 -3.85 -27.34 5.46
CA ASN A 30 -3.48 -28.70 5.87
C ASN A 30 -4.60 -29.45 6.57
N GLY A 31 -5.54 -28.75 7.22
CA GLY A 31 -6.74 -29.36 7.79
C GLY A 31 -7.82 -29.72 6.75
N MET A 32 -7.64 -29.34 5.48
CA MET A 32 -8.61 -29.57 4.41
C MET A 32 -8.14 -30.69 3.47
N PRO A 33 -9.06 -31.51 2.92
CA PRO A 33 -8.72 -32.41 1.83
C PRO A 33 -8.22 -31.62 0.61
N LEU A 34 -7.26 -32.18 -0.13
CA LEU A 34 -6.59 -31.53 -1.26
C LEU A 34 -5.86 -30.21 -0.89
N SER A 35 -5.26 -30.16 0.31
CA SER A 35 -4.53 -29.00 0.86
C SER A 35 -3.54 -28.35 -0.13
N MET A 36 -2.83 -29.16 -0.92
CA MET A 36 -1.87 -28.70 -1.93
C MET A 36 -2.54 -27.89 -3.05
N VAL A 37 -3.73 -28.29 -3.49
CA VAL A 37 -4.50 -27.57 -4.53
C VAL A 37 -4.93 -26.21 -4.00
N TRP A 38 -5.52 -26.17 -2.81
CA TRP A 38 -5.99 -24.92 -2.18
C TRP A 38 -4.86 -23.94 -1.91
N SER A 39 -3.73 -24.42 -1.38
CA SER A 39 -2.54 -23.60 -1.15
C SER A 39 -2.00 -23.01 -2.45
N SER A 40 -1.91 -23.84 -3.51
CA SER A 40 -1.37 -23.40 -4.81
C SER A 40 -2.23 -22.33 -5.46
N VAL A 41 -3.55 -22.54 -5.50
CA VAL A 41 -4.50 -21.56 -6.06
C VAL A 41 -4.47 -20.26 -5.26
N PHE A 42 -4.44 -20.35 -3.93
CA PHE A 42 -4.38 -19.17 -3.08
C PHE A 42 -3.12 -18.34 -3.31
N PHE A 43 -1.93 -18.96 -3.31
CA PHE A 43 -0.68 -18.23 -3.54
C PHE A 43 -0.56 -17.69 -4.97
N LEU A 44 -1.11 -18.39 -5.97
CA LEU A 44 -1.18 -17.87 -7.33
C LEU A 44 -2.00 -16.57 -7.38
N LEU A 45 -3.18 -16.58 -6.77
CA LEU A 45 -4.02 -15.38 -6.69
C LEU A 45 -3.34 -14.27 -5.89
N LEU A 46 -2.65 -14.61 -4.79
CA LEU A 46 -1.89 -13.66 -3.99
C LEU A 46 -0.78 -12.99 -4.81
N VAL A 47 -0.04 -13.74 -5.63
CA VAL A 47 0.99 -13.20 -6.52
C VAL A 47 0.39 -12.24 -7.55
N VAL A 48 -0.75 -12.59 -8.17
CA VAL A 48 -1.43 -11.71 -9.13
C VAL A 48 -1.90 -10.41 -8.45
N ALA A 49 -2.48 -10.50 -7.26
CA ALA A 49 -2.93 -9.34 -6.48
C ALA A 49 -1.74 -8.45 -6.04
N ALA A 50 -0.64 -9.06 -5.62
CA ALA A 50 0.58 -8.34 -5.25
C ALA A 50 1.23 -7.65 -6.47
N LEU A 51 1.27 -8.33 -7.62
CA LEU A 51 1.85 -7.79 -8.86
C LEU A 51 1.07 -6.57 -9.36
N THR A 52 -0.26 -6.66 -9.39
CA THR A 52 -1.12 -5.54 -9.82
C THR A 52 -0.97 -4.32 -8.91
N SER A 53 -0.94 -4.52 -7.60
CA SER A 53 -0.71 -3.44 -6.63
C SER A 53 0.68 -2.81 -6.80
N THR A 54 1.71 -3.63 -7.04
CA THR A 54 3.09 -3.17 -7.26
C THR A 54 3.19 -2.34 -8.53
N ILE A 55 2.52 -2.73 -9.62
CA ILE A 55 2.49 -1.97 -10.88
C ILE A 55 1.87 -0.59 -10.65
N SER A 56 0.75 -0.49 -9.93
CA SER A 56 0.11 0.80 -9.63
C SER A 56 1.02 1.74 -8.83
N LEU A 57 1.73 1.21 -7.82
CA LEU A 57 2.67 2.00 -7.02
C LEU A 57 3.92 2.42 -7.83
N HIS A 58 4.42 1.53 -8.69
CA HIS A 58 5.59 1.80 -9.53
C HIS A 58 5.33 2.88 -10.58
N GLU A 59 4.13 2.91 -11.17
CA GLU A 59 3.77 3.94 -12.16
C GLU A 59 3.71 5.33 -11.54
N VAL A 60 3.26 5.48 -10.27
CA VAL A 60 3.22 6.78 -9.59
C VAL A 60 4.61 7.41 -9.50
N VAL A 61 5.62 6.64 -9.09
CA VAL A 61 7.01 7.13 -9.00
C VAL A 61 7.60 7.36 -10.39
N THR A 62 7.32 6.47 -11.33
CA THR A 62 7.80 6.58 -12.71
C THR A 62 7.23 7.81 -13.43
N ALA A 63 5.95 8.12 -13.23
CA ALA A 63 5.29 9.31 -13.76
C ALA A 63 5.90 10.58 -13.16
N TYR A 64 6.10 10.61 -11.84
CA TYR A 64 6.76 11.73 -11.17
C TYR A 64 8.17 11.99 -11.72
N LEU A 65 9.00 10.96 -11.87
CA LEU A 65 10.34 11.08 -12.45
C LEU A 65 10.31 11.49 -13.93
N HIS A 66 9.29 11.08 -14.67
CA HIS A 66 9.13 11.45 -16.08
C HIS A 66 8.72 12.92 -16.24
N GLU A 67 7.79 13.40 -15.42
CA GLU A 67 7.22 14.75 -15.51
C GLU A 67 8.13 15.80 -14.88
N GLU A 68 8.58 15.55 -13.64
CA GLU A 68 9.34 16.54 -12.86
C GLU A 68 10.83 16.54 -13.24
N TRP A 69 11.41 15.37 -13.51
CA TRP A 69 12.84 15.25 -13.85
C TRP A 69 13.09 15.07 -15.36
N HIS A 70 12.04 15.14 -16.17
CA HIS A 70 12.10 15.04 -17.64
C HIS A 70 12.86 13.80 -18.16
N LEU A 71 12.92 12.73 -17.37
CA LEU A 71 13.56 11.48 -17.78
C LEU A 71 12.73 10.76 -18.83
N SER A 72 13.34 10.02 -19.77
CA SER A 72 12.56 9.14 -20.66
C SER A 72 11.79 8.08 -19.84
N ARG A 73 10.57 7.69 -20.25
CA ARG A 73 9.75 6.71 -19.51
C ARG A 73 10.51 5.41 -19.17
N ARG A 74 11.36 4.93 -20.10
CA ARG A 74 12.20 3.75 -19.87
C ARG A 74 13.25 4.00 -18.79
N ALA A 75 13.93 5.14 -18.81
CA ALA A 75 14.93 5.49 -17.81
C ALA A 75 14.29 5.68 -16.43
N ALA A 76 13.14 6.36 -16.36
CA ALA A 76 12.38 6.53 -15.12
C ALA A 76 11.96 5.17 -14.54
N ALA A 77 11.41 4.26 -15.35
CA ALA A 77 10.99 2.95 -14.88
C ALA A 77 12.16 2.11 -14.34
N TRP A 78 13.30 2.11 -15.04
CA TRP A 78 14.50 1.41 -14.57
C TRP A 78 15.08 2.02 -13.29
N ALA A 79 15.09 3.35 -13.18
CA ALA A 79 15.53 4.05 -11.97
C ALA A 79 14.63 3.70 -10.76
N THR A 80 13.31 3.73 -10.95
CA THR A 80 12.34 3.30 -9.93
C THR A 80 12.60 1.86 -9.51
N THR A 81 12.70 0.93 -10.47
CA THR A 81 12.95 -0.49 -10.18
C THR A 81 14.25 -0.69 -9.41
N ALA A 82 15.35 -0.07 -9.85
CA ALA A 82 16.65 -0.18 -9.19
C ALA A 82 16.61 0.38 -7.76
N GLY A 83 15.98 1.54 -7.56
CA GLY A 83 15.81 2.16 -6.25
C GLY A 83 14.97 1.28 -5.31
N THR A 84 13.81 0.81 -5.79
CA THR A 84 12.95 -0.07 -4.99
C THR A 84 13.59 -1.43 -4.70
N ALA A 85 14.36 -2.00 -5.64
CA ALA A 85 15.04 -3.27 -5.44
C ALA A 85 16.17 -3.15 -4.41
N ALA A 86 16.93 -2.06 -4.44
CA ALA A 86 17.96 -1.78 -3.44
C ALA A 86 17.34 -1.62 -2.04
N LEU A 87 16.27 -0.83 -1.91
CA LEU A 87 15.56 -0.67 -0.64
C LEU A 87 14.93 -1.98 -0.16
N ALA A 88 14.30 -2.74 -1.05
CA ALA A 88 13.72 -4.04 -0.72
C ALA A 88 14.78 -5.05 -0.26
N ALA A 89 15.95 -5.08 -0.89
CA ALA A 89 17.07 -5.93 -0.49
C ALA A 89 17.56 -5.56 0.93
N LEU A 90 17.74 -4.27 1.21
CA LEU A 90 18.14 -3.79 2.54
C LEU A 90 17.09 -4.12 3.60
N ALA A 91 15.80 -3.91 3.30
CA ALA A 91 14.70 -4.22 4.20
C ALA A 91 14.61 -5.74 4.47
N SER A 92 14.73 -6.58 3.43
CA SER A 92 14.77 -8.04 3.56
C SER A 92 15.94 -8.51 4.44
N LEU A 93 17.13 -7.93 4.23
CA LEU A 93 18.32 -8.26 5.02
C LEU A 93 18.16 -7.89 6.51
N SER A 94 17.40 -6.84 6.81
CA SER A 94 17.09 -6.40 8.18
C SER A 94 16.21 -7.37 8.97
N VAL A 95 15.38 -8.17 8.28
CA VAL A 95 14.57 -9.22 8.91
C VAL A 95 15.42 -10.46 9.22
N GLY A 96 16.47 -10.71 8.43
CA GLY A 96 17.39 -11.82 8.59
C GLY A 96 18.66 -11.47 9.38
N VAL A 97 19.79 -11.34 8.66
CA VAL A 97 21.14 -11.22 9.24
C VAL A 97 21.35 -9.90 9.98
N LEU A 98 20.70 -8.82 9.54
CA LEU A 98 20.85 -7.48 10.12
C LEU A 98 19.81 -7.16 11.22
N ASN A 99 19.11 -8.16 11.76
CA ASN A 99 18.10 -7.96 12.80
C ASN A 99 18.67 -7.33 14.11
N GLY A 100 19.99 -7.45 14.32
CA GLY A 100 20.69 -6.77 15.42
C GLY A 100 20.80 -5.24 15.24
N TRP A 101 20.65 -4.74 14.01
CA TRP A 101 20.72 -3.32 13.69
C TRP A 101 19.33 -2.70 13.81
N LYS A 102 19.02 -2.18 15.01
CA LYS A 102 17.73 -1.59 15.33
C LYS A 102 17.79 -0.07 15.35
N ILE A 103 16.85 0.55 14.66
CA ILE A 103 16.62 1.99 14.63
C ILE A 103 15.38 2.24 15.50
N PHE A 104 15.52 2.98 16.60
CA PHE A 104 14.44 3.20 17.58
C PHE A 104 13.77 1.92 18.13
N GLY A 105 14.53 0.81 18.19
CA GLY A 105 14.01 -0.49 18.67
C GLY A 105 13.32 -1.34 17.59
N LEU A 106 13.14 -0.80 16.38
CA LEU A 106 12.59 -1.49 15.22
C LEU A 106 13.71 -1.89 14.26
N ASN A 107 13.57 -3.01 13.54
CA ASN A 107 14.46 -3.29 12.41
C ASN A 107 14.16 -2.31 11.25
N LEU A 108 15.00 -2.28 10.22
CA LEU A 108 14.82 -1.35 9.10
C LEU A 108 13.47 -1.55 8.38
N PHE A 109 13.03 -2.80 8.19
CA PHE A 109 11.74 -3.11 7.56
C PHE A 109 10.57 -2.52 8.36
N ASP A 110 10.51 -2.78 9.66
CA ASP A 110 9.46 -2.29 10.56
C ASP A 110 9.49 -0.77 10.69
N ALA A 111 10.68 -0.16 10.70
CA ALA A 111 10.83 1.29 10.73
C ALA A 111 10.31 1.96 9.44
N LEU A 112 10.59 1.38 8.28
CA LEU A 112 10.08 1.85 6.99
C LEU A 112 8.56 1.66 6.89
N ASP A 113 8.04 0.52 7.34
CA ASP A 113 6.60 0.27 7.40
C ASP A 113 5.91 1.29 8.31
N TYR A 114 6.44 1.52 9.52
CA TYR A 114 5.89 2.51 10.44
C TYR A 114 5.91 3.93 9.85
N LEU A 115 7.05 4.35 9.29
CA LEU A 115 7.18 5.67 8.67
C LEU A 115 6.18 5.86 7.53
N THR A 116 6.04 4.87 6.64
CA THR A 116 5.16 5.00 5.48
C THR A 116 3.68 4.87 5.86
N ALA A 117 3.32 3.81 6.57
CA ALA A 117 1.93 3.47 6.88
C ALA A 117 1.31 4.35 7.97
N ASN A 118 2.07 4.69 9.02
CA ASN A 118 1.54 5.43 10.18
C ASN A 118 1.83 6.92 10.14
N ILE A 119 2.83 7.38 9.37
CA ILE A 119 3.22 8.78 9.33
C ILE A 119 2.91 9.39 7.95
N MET A 120 3.52 8.88 6.88
CA MET A 120 3.41 9.49 5.55
C MET A 120 1.99 9.41 4.99
N LEU A 121 1.32 8.25 5.07
CA LEU A 121 -0.05 8.11 4.55
C LEU A 121 -1.06 9.00 5.29
N PRO A 122 -1.13 9.03 6.64
CA PRO A 122 -2.08 9.90 7.34
C PRO A 122 -1.78 11.38 7.15
N ILE A 123 -0.50 11.79 7.17
CA ILE A 123 -0.11 13.18 6.93
C ILE A 123 -0.43 13.59 5.50
N GLY A 124 -0.10 12.76 4.50
CA GLY A 124 -0.43 13.02 3.10
C GLY A 124 -1.94 13.13 2.86
N GLY A 125 -2.73 12.27 3.50
CA GLY A 125 -4.19 12.34 3.49
C GLY A 125 -4.71 13.63 4.13
N LEU A 126 -4.21 13.98 5.32
CA LEU A 126 -4.60 15.19 6.03
C LEU A 126 -4.27 16.46 5.23
N LEU A 127 -3.05 16.54 4.68
CA LEU A 127 -2.62 17.67 3.84
C LEU A 127 -3.48 17.78 2.58
N THR A 128 -3.84 16.64 1.97
CA THR A 128 -4.75 16.62 0.82
C THR A 128 -6.13 17.13 1.20
N CYS A 129 -6.68 16.72 2.34
CA CYS A 129 -7.96 17.21 2.85
C CYS A 129 -7.92 18.73 3.12
N ILE A 130 -6.86 19.23 3.76
CA ILE A 130 -6.67 20.66 4.02
C ILE A 130 -6.55 21.42 2.69
N PHE A 131 -5.75 20.94 1.75
CA PHE A 131 -5.56 21.57 0.45
C PHE A 131 -6.90 21.68 -0.31
N VAL A 132 -7.65 20.59 -0.39
CA VAL A 132 -8.95 20.55 -1.07
C VAL A 132 -10.00 21.41 -0.36
N GLY A 133 -10.01 21.45 0.98
CA GLY A 133 -11.00 22.21 1.73
C GLY A 133 -10.74 23.72 1.80
N TRP A 134 -9.47 24.11 1.91
CA TRP A 134 -9.08 25.47 2.30
C TRP A 134 -8.28 26.22 1.22
N VAL A 135 -7.49 25.53 0.39
CA VAL A 135 -6.56 26.17 -0.57
C VAL A 135 -7.10 26.13 -2.00
N LEU A 136 -7.75 25.04 -2.41
CA LEU A 136 -8.23 24.86 -3.77
C LEU A 136 -9.41 25.79 -4.09
N ASP A 137 -9.34 26.45 -5.24
CA ASP A 137 -10.41 27.36 -5.66
C ASP A 137 -11.74 26.60 -5.88
N ARG A 138 -12.84 27.23 -5.46
CA ARG A 138 -14.16 26.61 -5.48
C ARG A 138 -14.68 26.39 -6.89
N GLN A 139 -14.26 27.20 -7.86
CA GLN A 139 -14.65 27.01 -9.26
C GLN A 139 -13.94 25.79 -9.82
N THR A 140 -12.63 25.68 -9.63
CA THR A 140 -11.86 24.49 -10.04
C THR A 140 -12.40 23.21 -9.39
N LEU A 141 -12.70 23.24 -8.09
CA LEU A 141 -13.29 22.08 -7.40
C LEU A 141 -14.67 21.72 -7.95
N ARG A 142 -15.52 22.71 -8.25
CA ARG A 142 -16.83 22.47 -8.87
C ARG A 142 -16.69 21.86 -10.26
N ASP A 143 -15.78 22.40 -11.06
CA ASP A 143 -15.58 21.99 -12.43
C ASP A 143 -15.03 20.57 -12.51
N GLN A 144 -14.09 20.20 -11.64
CA GLN A 144 -13.58 18.84 -11.54
C GLN A 144 -14.65 17.84 -11.04
N ILE A 145 -15.46 18.21 -10.03
CA ILE A 145 -16.50 17.32 -9.47
C ILE A 145 -17.69 17.13 -10.43
N THR A 146 -18.09 18.19 -11.13
CA THR A 146 -19.23 18.15 -12.06
C THR A 146 -18.82 17.75 -13.47
N ASN A 147 -17.54 17.45 -13.70
CA ASN A 147 -16.95 17.22 -15.02
C ASN A 147 -17.35 18.33 -16.00
N HIS A 148 -17.02 19.58 -15.65
CA HIS A 148 -17.41 20.79 -16.37
C HIS A 148 -18.93 20.91 -16.60
N GLY A 149 -19.74 20.47 -15.63
CA GLY A 149 -21.20 20.58 -15.66
C GLY A 149 -21.95 19.44 -16.36
N VAL A 150 -21.26 18.39 -16.82
CA VAL A 150 -21.89 17.24 -17.48
C VAL A 150 -22.65 16.35 -16.48
N LEU A 151 -22.23 16.31 -15.21
CA LEU A 151 -22.82 15.45 -14.18
C LEU A 151 -23.54 16.26 -13.09
N PRO A 152 -24.83 15.96 -12.78
CA PRO A 152 -25.56 16.63 -11.71
C PRO A 152 -25.10 16.12 -10.34
N PHE A 153 -24.28 16.90 -9.63
CA PHE A 153 -23.78 16.53 -8.31
C PHE A 153 -24.71 17.02 -7.19
N ARG A 154 -25.67 16.18 -6.78
CA ARG A 154 -26.76 16.53 -5.83
C ARG A 154 -26.28 16.77 -4.37
N ILE A 155 -25.14 16.19 -3.99
CA ILE A 155 -24.58 16.26 -2.61
C ILE A 155 -23.56 17.40 -2.47
N TYR A 156 -23.34 18.19 -3.53
CA TYR A 156 -22.33 19.26 -3.58
C TYR A 156 -22.40 20.23 -2.39
N ARG A 157 -23.62 20.57 -1.95
CA ARG A 157 -23.84 21.49 -0.83
C ARG A 157 -23.38 20.93 0.51
N VAL A 158 -23.56 19.62 0.74
CA VAL A 158 -23.10 18.94 1.96
C VAL A 158 -21.58 18.79 1.95
N LEU A 159 -21.01 18.47 0.79
CA LEU A 159 -19.58 18.30 0.61
C LEU A 159 -18.82 19.62 0.83
N ILE A 160 -19.36 20.75 0.36
CA ILE A 160 -18.83 22.10 0.65
C ILE A 160 -18.90 22.45 2.13
N VAL A 161 -19.95 22.03 2.84
CA VAL A 161 -20.09 22.30 4.27
C VAL A 161 -19.14 21.43 5.10
N LEU A 162 -18.94 20.17 4.70
CA LEU A 162 -17.97 19.26 5.34
C LEU A 162 -16.51 19.62 5.08
N LEU A 163 -16.21 20.23 3.93
CA LEU A 163 -14.88 20.74 3.60
C LEU A 163 -14.55 22.09 4.25
N ARG A 164 -15.46 22.66 5.04
CA ARG A 164 -15.35 23.98 5.67
C ARG A 164 -15.01 23.89 7.14
#